data_AF-A0A6G1RD47-F1
#
_entry.id   AF-A0A6G1RD47-F1
#
_cell.length_a   1.000
_cell.length_b   1.000
_cell.length_c   1.000
_cell.angle_alpha   90.00
_cell.angle_beta   90.00
_cell.angle_gamma   90.00
#
_symmetry.space_group_name_H-M   'P 1'
#
loop_
_entity.id
_entity.type
_entity.pdbx_description
1 polymer ?
#
loop_
_entity_poly.entity_id
_entity_poly.type
_entity_poly.pdbx_seq_one_letter_code
_entity_poly.pdbx_strand_id
1 'polypeptide(L)'
;WLAKSVPVVGVSIALGTIEEVCCLFNQSPQLLAELENTISVLYENNKEKGNELKEICRSQWTGRHDTFEVLVDLMQALVLCLDAVSSDSSIRWNNFIVGRAFVLSSALTDFDFIVTIVILKNVLSFTRAFGKNLQG
;
A
#
# COMPACT_ATOMS: atom_id res chain seq x y z
N TRP A 1 -4.31 -4.11 15.65
CA TRP A 1 -5.43 -4.43 14.74
C TRP A 1 -5.95 -5.82 14.98
N LEU A 2 -7.27 -5.99 15.11
CA LEU A 2 -7.94 -7.30 15.20
C LEU A 2 -7.69 -8.18 13.96
N ALA A 3 -7.35 -7.57 12.80
CA ALA A 3 -7.02 -8.29 11.57
C ALA A 3 -5.83 -9.27 11.72
N LYS A 4 -4.84 -8.96 12.58
CA LYS A 4 -3.69 -9.85 12.85
C LYS A 4 -4.06 -11.11 13.64
N SER A 5 -5.24 -11.14 14.26
CA SER A 5 -5.78 -12.29 15.02
C SER A 5 -6.87 -13.06 14.26
N VAL A 6 -7.18 -12.69 13.01
CA VAL A 6 -8.19 -13.37 12.20
C VAL A 6 -7.57 -14.62 11.55
N PRO A 7 -8.12 -15.84 11.77
CA PRO A 7 -7.59 -17.07 11.20
C PRO A 7 -8.02 -17.27 9.74
N VAL A 8 -8.05 -16.18 8.95
CA VAL A 8 -8.42 -16.21 7.53
C VAL A 8 -7.14 -16.04 6.72
N VAL A 9 -6.77 -17.12 6.01
CA VAL A 9 -5.51 -17.19 5.24
C VAL A 9 -5.35 -16.01 4.28
N GLY A 10 -6.41 -15.63 3.56
CA GLY A 10 -6.37 -14.49 2.64
C GLY A 10 -6.01 -13.17 3.33
N VAL A 11 -6.52 -12.94 4.55
CA VAL A 11 -6.19 -11.75 5.35
C VAL A 11 -4.73 -11.77 5.78
N SER A 12 -4.22 -12.94 6.21
CA SER A 12 -2.81 -13.07 6.58
C SER A 12 -1.87 -12.82 5.40
N ILE A 13 -2.21 -13.35 4.22
CA ILE A 13 -1.46 -13.11 2.98
C ILE A 13 -1.48 -11.62 2.64
N ALA A 14 -2.66 -10.99 2.62
CA ALA A 14 -2.78 -9.57 2.29
C ALA A 14 -1.98 -8.67 3.24
N LEU A 15 -2.05 -8.96 4.55
CA LEU A 15 -1.25 -8.24 5.55
C LEU A 15 0.26 -8.45 5.35
N GLY A 16 0.69 -9.67 5.05
CA GLY A 16 2.09 -9.98 4.74
C GLY A 16 2.59 -9.22 3.49
N THR A 17 1.78 -9.17 2.44
CA THR A 17 2.09 -8.39 1.22
C THR A 17 2.23 -6.90 1.53
N ILE A 18 1.34 -6.33 2.34
CA ILE A 18 1.42 -4.91 2.74
C ILE A 18 2.71 -4.65 3.54
N GLU A 19 3.04 -5.51 4.50
CA GLU A 19 4.26 -5.39 5.30
C GLU A 19 5.52 -5.48 4.42
N GLU A 20 5.51 -6.37 3.44
CA GLU A 20 6.59 -6.53 2.47
C GLU A 20 6.77 -5.30 1.57
N VAL A 21 5.67 -4.73 1.05
CA VAL A 21 5.67 -3.47 0.30
C VAL A 21 6.32 -2.36 1.13
N CYS A 22 5.85 -2.15 2.36
CA CYS A 22 6.42 -1.13 3.23
C CYS A 22 7.90 -1.37 3.53
N CYS A 23 8.30 -2.63 3.72
CA CYS A 23 9.69 -2.99 3.94
C CYS A 23 10.57 -2.62 2.74
N LEU A 24 10.11 -2.92 1.51
CA LEU A 24 10.86 -2.61 0.30
C LEU A 24 11.08 -1.10 0.11
N PHE A 25 10.03 -0.29 0.29
CA PHE A 25 10.13 1.18 0.19
C PHE A 25 11.01 1.78 1.29
N ASN A 26 10.94 1.26 2.52
CA ASN A 26 11.78 1.73 3.63
C ASN A 26 13.26 1.39 3.46
N GLN A 27 13.58 0.31 2.75
CA GLN A 27 14.97 -0.11 2.49
C GLN A 27 15.65 0.70 1.38
N SER A 28 14.88 1.38 0.52
CA SER A 28 15.40 2.10 -0.65
C SER A 28 14.83 3.51 -0.75
N PRO A 29 15.56 4.53 -0.26
CA PRO A 29 15.15 5.93 -0.40
C PRO A 29 14.92 6.37 -1.85
N GLN A 30 15.67 5.79 -2.80
CA GLN A 30 15.50 6.05 -4.22
C GLN A 30 14.17 5.50 -4.75
N LEU A 31 13.75 4.33 -4.26
CA LEU A 31 12.45 3.74 -4.62
C LEU A 31 11.30 4.52 -3.99
N LEU A 32 11.46 4.99 -2.75
CA LEU A 32 10.48 5.89 -2.12
C LEU A 32 10.33 7.20 -2.91
N ALA A 33 11.43 7.79 -3.38
CA ALA A 33 11.38 8.97 -4.24
C ALA A 33 10.66 8.70 -5.56
N GLU A 34 10.82 7.51 -6.15
CA GLU A 34 10.08 7.11 -7.35
C GLU A 34 8.57 7.00 -7.10
N LEU A 35 8.17 6.45 -5.94
CA LEU A 35 6.77 6.43 -5.52
C LEU A 35 6.21 7.84 -5.34
N GLU A 36 6.96 8.74 -4.70
CA GLU A 36 6.53 10.14 -4.53
C GLU A 36 6.39 10.87 -5.88
N ASN A 37 7.27 10.61 -6.84
CA ASN A 37 7.14 11.12 -8.20
C ASN A 37 5.88 10.58 -8.87
N THR A 38 5.63 9.28 -8.74
CA THR A 38 4.43 8.62 -9.26
C THR A 38 3.15 9.23 -8.68
N ILE A 39 3.11 9.45 -7.35
CA ILE A 39 2.01 10.15 -6.68
C ILE A 39 1.85 11.58 -7.22
N SER A 40 2.96 12.29 -7.44
CA SER A 40 2.92 13.65 -8.00
C SER A 40 2.25 13.72 -9.37
N VAL A 41 2.55 12.74 -10.23
CA VAL A 41 1.97 12.66 -11.58
C VAL A 41 0.49 12.27 -11.51
N LEU A 42 0.14 11.26 -10.72
CA LEU A 42 -1.24 10.80 -10.57
C LEU A 42 -2.18 11.87 -10.01
N TYR A 43 -1.68 12.68 -9.08
CA TYR A 43 -2.46 13.69 -8.36
C TYR A 43 -2.13 15.12 -8.80
N GLU A 44 -1.69 15.33 -10.04
CA GLU A 44 -1.36 16.67 -10.58
C GLU A 44 -2.55 17.65 -10.45
N ASN A 45 -3.76 17.14 -10.67
CA ASN A 45 -5.02 17.89 -10.55
C ASN A 45 -5.51 18.05 -9.09
N ASN A 46 -4.89 17.35 -8.13
CA ASN A 46 -5.23 17.42 -6.71
C ASN A 46 -3.95 17.34 -5.85
N LYS A 47 -3.14 18.39 -5.92
CA LYS A 47 -1.84 18.46 -5.24
C LYS A 47 -1.93 18.31 -3.72
N GLU A 48 -3.03 18.76 -3.12
CA GLU A 48 -3.27 18.59 -1.69
C GLU A 48 -3.33 17.11 -1.32
N LYS A 49 -4.17 16.33 -2.01
CA LYS A 49 -4.24 14.87 -1.79
C LYS A 49 -2.91 14.18 -2.11
N GLY A 50 -2.24 14.59 -3.18
CA GLY A 50 -0.92 14.07 -3.53
C GLY A 50 0.11 14.28 -2.41
N ASN A 51 0.16 15.48 -1.83
CA ASN A 51 1.05 15.80 -0.72
C ASN A 51 0.71 15.01 0.55
N GLU A 52 -0.58 14.87 0.87
CA GLU A 52 -1.04 14.04 1.99
C GLU A 52 -0.52 12.59 1.85
N LEU A 53 -0.69 11.98 0.68
CA LEU A 53 -0.26 10.60 0.43
C LEU A 53 1.27 10.43 0.51
N LYS A 54 2.05 11.43 0.09
CA LYS A 54 3.51 11.41 0.25
C LYS A 54 3.94 11.44 1.72
N GLU A 55 3.34 12.32 2.52
CA GLU A 55 3.60 12.37 3.96
C GLU A 55 3.24 11.05 4.65
N ILE A 56 2.14 10.43 4.22
CA ILE A 56 1.75 9.11 4.69
C ILE A 56 2.81 8.06 4.37
N CYS A 57 3.35 8.04 3.14
CA CYS A 57 4.40 7.09 2.73
C CYS A 57 5.69 7.21 3.55
N ARG A 58 6.01 8.42 4.04
CA ARG A 58 7.15 8.68 4.93
C ARG A 58 6.90 8.27 6.38
N SER A 59 5.64 8.02 6.74
CA SER A 59 5.21 7.64 8.09
C SER A 59 5.00 6.13 8.24
N GLN A 60 4.92 5.64 9.48
CA GLN A 60 4.55 4.24 9.76
C GLN A 60 3.02 4.03 9.66
N TRP A 61 2.47 4.16 8.46
CA TRP A 61 1.03 4.18 8.24
C TRP A 61 0.32 2.82 8.41
N THR A 62 1.06 1.71 8.37
CA THR A 62 0.54 0.35 8.59
C THR A 62 0.07 0.08 10.03
N GLY A 63 0.49 0.92 10.97
CA GLY A 63 0.03 0.87 12.37
C GLY A 63 -1.18 1.75 12.66
N ARG A 64 -1.55 2.66 11.74
CA ARG A 64 -2.67 3.60 11.94
C ARG A 64 -3.99 2.87 11.93
N HIS A 65 -5.05 3.50 12.42
CA HIS A 65 -6.40 2.92 12.46
C HIS A 65 -7.16 3.03 11.12
N ASP A 66 -6.57 3.69 10.12
CA ASP A 66 -7.11 3.95 8.78
C ASP A 66 -6.24 3.32 7.68
N THR A 67 -5.39 2.35 8.04
CA THR A 67 -4.44 1.70 7.14
C THR A 67 -5.11 1.17 5.87
N PHE A 68 -6.30 0.56 5.95
CA PHE A 68 -6.94 0.00 4.76
C PHE A 68 -7.55 1.07 3.85
N GLU A 69 -8.07 2.16 4.41
CA GLU A 69 -8.48 3.33 3.62
C GLU A 69 -7.27 3.93 2.90
N VAL A 70 -6.17 4.14 3.63
CA VAL A 70 -4.90 4.65 3.08
C VAL A 70 -4.33 3.72 1.99
N LEU A 71 -4.34 2.41 2.21
CA LEU A 71 -3.84 1.44 1.23
C LEU A 71 -4.63 1.52 -0.08
N VAL A 72 -5.96 1.62 0.01
CA VAL A 72 -6.81 1.76 -1.19
C VAL A 72 -6.48 3.06 -1.93
N ASP A 73 -6.27 4.16 -1.21
CA ASP A 73 -5.85 5.43 -1.83
C ASP A 73 -4.46 5.34 -2.48
N LEU A 74 -3.54 4.53 -1.93
CA LEU A 74 -2.18 4.36 -2.44
C LEU A 74 -2.04 3.28 -3.52
N MET A 75 -3.01 2.38 -3.65
CA MET A 75 -2.89 1.14 -4.44
C MET A 75 -2.46 1.41 -5.89
N GLN A 76 -3.08 2.39 -6.55
CA GLN A 76 -2.74 2.74 -7.93
C GLN A 76 -1.30 3.28 -8.05
N ALA A 77 -0.86 4.13 -7.11
CA ALA A 77 0.50 4.67 -7.12
C ALA A 77 1.56 3.58 -6.86
N LEU A 78 1.27 2.66 -5.95
CA LEU A 78 2.14 1.52 -5.65
C LEU A 78 2.33 0.63 -6.88
N VAL A 79 1.23 0.22 -7.52
CA VAL A 79 1.29 -0.64 -8.72
C VAL A 79 2.06 0.04 -9.84
N LEU A 80 1.74 1.29 -10.18
CA LEU A 80 2.44 2.01 -11.25
C LEU A 80 3.93 2.20 -10.97
N CYS A 81 4.31 2.51 -9.73
CA CYS A 81 5.71 2.64 -9.35
C CYS A 81 6.46 1.30 -9.49
N LEU A 82 5.88 0.21 -8.98
CA LEU A 82 6.51 -1.11 -9.03
C LEU A 82 6.56 -1.67 -10.46
N ASP A 83 5.55 -1.41 -11.29
CA ASP A 83 5.57 -1.75 -12.72
C ASP A 83 6.66 -0.99 -13.48
N ALA A 84 6.78 0.32 -13.23
CA ALA A 84 7.84 1.13 -13.83
C ALA A 84 9.23 0.62 -13.44
N VAL A 85 9.43 0.29 -12.16
CA VAL A 85 10.70 -0.24 -11.65
C VAL A 85 11.01 -1.64 -12.18
N SER A 86 10.00 -2.51 -12.28
CA SER A 86 10.19 -3.89 -12.76
C SER A 86 10.41 -3.98 -14.27
N SER A 87 9.91 -3.01 -15.03
CA SER A 87 10.12 -2.89 -16.48
C SER A 87 11.31 -2.02 -16.88
N ASP A 88 11.98 -1.38 -15.91
CA ASP A 88 13.15 -0.54 -16.16
C ASP A 88 14.35 -1.41 -16.60
N SER A 89 14.68 -1.34 -17.89
CA SER A 89 15.80 -2.06 -18.48
C SER A 89 17.15 -1.35 -18.30
N SER A 90 17.19 -0.23 -17.58
CA SER A 90 18.43 0.49 -17.29
C SER A 90 19.19 -0.12 -16.10
N ILE A 91 20.44 0.30 -15.90
CA ILE A 91 21.26 -0.12 -14.75
C ILE A 91 20.88 0.62 -13.44
N ARG A 92 19.76 1.35 -13.41
CA ARG A 92 19.32 2.17 -12.26
C ARG A 92 18.99 1.30 -11.05
N TRP A 93 18.38 0.15 -11.26
CA TRP A 93 17.91 -0.74 -10.20
C TRP A 93 18.71 -2.04 -10.20
N ASN A 94 19.05 -2.54 -9.02
CA ASN A 94 19.65 -3.86 -8.93
C ASN A 94 18.59 -4.96 -9.17
N ASN A 95 19.04 -6.15 -9.56
CA ASN A 95 18.17 -7.28 -9.87
C ASN A 95 17.24 -7.69 -8.72
N PHE A 96 17.65 -7.46 -7.47
CA PHE A 96 16.82 -7.72 -6.31
C PHE A 96 15.60 -6.78 -6.27
N ILE A 97 15.80 -5.47 -6.42
CA ILE A 97 14.71 -4.48 -6.44
C ILE A 97 13.77 -4.75 -7.61
N VAL A 98 14.30 -5.00 -8.81
CA VAL A 98 13.50 -5.29 -10.02
C VAL A 98 12.63 -6.54 -9.80
N GLY A 99 13.22 -7.64 -9.33
CA GLY A 99 12.49 -8.89 -9.09
C GLY A 99 11.44 -8.75 -7.99
N ARG A 100 11.74 -8.02 -6.91
CA ARG A 100 10.78 -7.78 -5.83
C ARG A 100 9.65 -6.85 -6.25
N ALA A 101 9.95 -5.84 -7.06
CA ALA A 101 8.93 -4.96 -7.62
C ALA A 101 7.96 -5.73 -8.53
N PHE A 102 8.46 -6.65 -9.36
CA PHE A 102 7.62 -7.52 -10.19
C PHE A 102 6.67 -8.40 -9.35
N VAL A 103 7.23 -9.09 -8.33
CA VAL A 103 6.44 -9.98 -7.46
C VAL A 103 5.38 -9.19 -6.70
N LEU A 104 5.74 -8.04 -6.13
CA LEU A 104 4.81 -7.22 -5.36
C LEU A 104 3.76 -6.56 -6.24
N SER A 105 4.10 -6.09 -7.44
CA SER A 105 3.10 -5.54 -8.38
C SER A 105 2.07 -6.61 -8.77
N SER A 106 2.54 -7.82 -9.06
CA SER A 106 1.67 -8.97 -9.34
C SER A 106 0.76 -9.30 -8.15
N ALA A 107 1.28 -9.26 -6.92
CA ALA A 107 0.50 -9.52 -5.72
C ALA A 107 -0.53 -8.41 -5.41
N LEU A 108 -0.20 -7.13 -5.66
CA LEU A 108 -1.11 -6.01 -5.45
C LEU A 108 -2.23 -5.93 -6.49
N THR A 109 -2.00 -6.50 -7.66
CA THR A 109 -2.99 -6.58 -8.76
C THR A 109 -3.77 -7.89 -8.78
N ASP A 110 -3.42 -8.84 -7.92
CA ASP A 110 -4.15 -10.09 -7.75
C ASP A 110 -5.58 -9.84 -7.26
N PHE A 111 -6.53 -10.57 -7.86
CA PHE A 111 -7.96 -10.38 -7.56
C PHE A 111 -8.30 -10.71 -6.11
N ASP A 112 -7.75 -11.81 -5.57
CA ASP A 112 -8.02 -12.23 -4.20
C ASP A 112 -7.44 -11.22 -3.21
N PHE A 113 -6.26 -10.65 -3.52
CA PHE A 113 -5.71 -9.54 -2.75
C PHE A 113 -6.64 -8.33 -2.74
N ILE A 114 -7.06 -7.85 -3.92
CA ILE A 114 -7.94 -6.67 -4.05
C ILE A 114 -9.25 -6.88 -3.30
N VAL A 115 -9.91 -8.02 -3.51
CA VAL A 115 -11.17 -8.36 -2.81
C VAL A 115 -10.96 -8.40 -1.30
N THR A 116 -9.87 -9.00 -0.83
CA THR A 116 -9.53 -9.04 0.59
C THR A 116 -9.37 -7.64 1.17
N ILE A 117 -8.63 -6.75 0.51
CA ILE A 117 -8.44 -5.36 0.96
C ILE A 117 -9.76 -4.59 0.99
N VAL A 118 -10.60 -4.74 -0.03
CA VAL A 118 -11.91 -4.08 -0.10
C VAL A 118 -12.84 -4.58 1.02
N ILE A 119 -12.86 -5.87 1.29
CA ILE A 119 -13.64 -6.44 2.41
C ILE A 119 -13.11 -5.90 3.74
N LEU A 120 -11.79 -5.93 3.96
CA LEU A 120 -11.17 -5.44 5.20
C LEU A 120 -11.49 -3.97 5.43
N LYS A 121 -11.36 -3.12 4.40
CA LYS A 121 -11.77 -1.71 4.46
C LYS A 121 -13.21 -1.59 4.92
N ASN A 122 -14.16 -2.21 4.23
CA ASN A 122 -15.59 -2.04 4.53
C ASN A 122 -15.99 -2.59 5.91
N VAL A 123 -15.50 -3.78 6.28
CA VAL A 123 -15.82 -4.40 7.58
C VAL A 123 -15.20 -3.62 8.73
N LEU A 124 -13.94 -3.17 8.59
CA LEU A 124 -13.25 -2.44 9.65
C LEU A 124 -13.76 -1.00 9.78
N SER A 125 -14.11 -0.33 8.68
CA SER A 125 -14.78 0.98 8.75
C SER A 125 -16.14 0.88 9.46
N PHE A 126 -16.92 -0.17 9.22
CA PHE A 126 -18.21 -0.39 9.90
C PHE A 126 -18.05 -0.68 11.40
N THR A 127 -17.19 -1.64 11.76
CA THR A 127 -16.92 -1.96 13.17
C THR A 127 -16.34 -0.76 13.93
N ARG A 128 -15.58 0.12 13.26
CA ARG A 128 -15.10 1.38 13.84
C ARG A 128 -16.24 2.36 14.13
N ALA A 129 -17.17 2.56 13.19
CA ALA A 129 -18.34 3.42 13.42
C ALA A 129 -19.15 2.90 14.62
N PHE A 130 -19.32 1.59 14.70
CA PHE A 130 -19.98 0.93 15.83
C PHE A 130 -19.22 1.11 17.15
N GLY A 131 -17.88 0.94 17.15
CA GLY A 131 -17.04 1.13 18.32
C GLY A 131 -17.05 2.56 18.86
N LYS A 132 -17.06 3.57 17.98
CA LYS A 132 -17.23 4.97 18.40
C LYS A 132 -18.58 5.21 19.08
N ASN A 133 -19.65 4.63 18.53
CA ASN A 133 -21.00 4.77 19.10
C ASN A 133 -21.16 4.05 20.46
N LEU A 134 -20.32 3.05 20.75
CA LEU A 134 -20.32 2.34 22.03
C LEU A 134 -19.44 2.99 23.11
N GLN A 135 -18.49 3.85 22.73
CA GLN A 135 -17.56 4.50 23.67
C GLN A 135 -18.11 5.79 24.28
N GLY A 136 -19.27 6.29 23.80
CA GLY A 136 -19.90 7.52 24.28
C GLY A 136 -19.35 8.77 23.61
#